data_AF-A0A6I9NTP5-F1
#
_entry.id   AF-A0A6I9NTP5-F1
#
_cell.length_a   1.000
_cell.length_b   1.000
_cell.length_c   1.000
_cell.angle_alpha   90.00
_cell.angle_beta   90.00
_cell.angle_gamma   90.00
#
_symmetry.space_group_name_H-M   'P 1'
#
loop_
_entity.id
_entity.type
_entity.pdbx_description
1 polymer ?
#
loop_
_entity_poly.entity_id
_entity_poly.type
_entity_poly.pdbx_seq_one_letter_code
_entity_poly.pdbx_strand_id
1 'polypeptide(L)'
;MVVRLVQVVCVGSFSQTLRRYTSLNHLAQAARAVLQNTAQINQMLSDLNRVDFTNVQEQASWVCQCGDSVVQRLEQDFKVTLQQQNSLEQWASWLDGVVTEALKPYEQNPSALPKAAKVFLLNWSFYR
;
A
#
# COMPACT_ATOMS: atom_id res chain seq x y z
N MET A 1 17.93 42.21 0.13
CA MET A 1 17.29 41.42 -0.94
C MET A 1 17.35 39.92 -0.67
N VAL A 2 18.54 39.34 -0.41
CA VAL A 2 18.74 37.90 -0.14
C VAL A 2 17.92 37.35 1.04
N VAL A 3 17.84 38.05 2.18
CA VAL A 3 17.07 37.60 3.36
C VAL A 3 15.58 37.41 3.06
N ARG A 4 14.99 38.31 2.26
CA ARG A 4 13.57 38.19 1.85
C ARG A 4 13.35 37.01 0.90
N LEU A 5 14.30 36.73 0.00
CA LEU A 5 14.23 35.57 -0.89
C LEU A 5 14.28 34.26 -0.09
N VAL A 6 15.18 34.17 0.89
CA VAL A 6 15.27 33.00 1.78
C VAL A 6 13.98 32.81 2.58
N GLN A 7 13.39 33.89 3.12
CA GLN A 7 12.11 33.83 3.83
C GLN A 7 10.98 33.30 2.94
N VAL A 8 10.88 33.78 1.69
CA VAL A 8 9.86 33.31 0.74
C VAL A 8 10.03 31.82 0.42
N VAL A 9 11.27 31.35 0.21
CA VAL A 9 11.56 29.93 -0.01
C VAL A 9 11.22 29.09 1.22
N CYS A 10 11.58 29.53 2.42
CA CYS A 10 11.24 28.86 3.68
C CYS A 10 9.72 28.73 3.86
N VAL A 11 8.98 29.83 3.68
CA VAL A 11 7.51 29.82 3.78
C VAL A 11 6.90 28.91 2.71
N GLY A 12 7.40 28.95 1.47
CA GLY A 12 6.95 28.07 0.40
C GLY A 12 7.12 26.58 0.73
N SER A 13 8.32 26.20 1.17
CA SER A 13 8.62 24.82 1.59
C SER A 13 7.77 24.37 2.78
N PHE A 14 7.56 25.27 3.74
CA PHE A 14 6.71 25.00 4.90
C PHE A 14 5.25 24.81 4.50
N SER A 15 4.68 25.70 3.68
CA SER A 15 3.32 25.58 3.17
C SER A 15 3.11 24.34 2.30
N GLN A 16 4.12 23.93 1.53
CA GLN A 16 4.06 22.66 0.78
C GLN A 16 4.05 21.46 1.71
N THR A 17 4.89 21.48 2.74
CA THR A 17 4.94 20.44 3.78
C THR A 17 3.61 20.32 4.52
N LEU A 18 3.02 21.45 4.94
CA LEU A 18 1.72 21.49 5.59
C LEU A 18 0.61 20.93 4.69
N ARG A 19 0.53 21.37 3.43
CA ARG A 19 -0.46 20.85 2.47
C ARG A 19 -0.36 19.34 2.30
N ARG A 20 0.87 18.80 2.27
CA ARG A 20 1.09 17.35 2.22
C ARG A 20 0.54 16.66 3.48
N TYR A 21 0.87 17.16 4.67
CA TYR A 21 0.37 16.57 5.92
C TYR A 21 -1.15 16.68 6.07
N THR A 22 -1.76 17.79 5.69
CA THR A 22 -3.23 17.93 5.69
C THR A 22 -3.87 16.91 4.74
N SER A 23 -3.33 16.75 3.53
CA SER A 23 -3.84 15.77 2.56
C SER A 23 -3.73 14.33 3.09
N LEU A 24 -2.58 13.98 3.70
CA LEU A 24 -2.38 12.67 4.32
C LEU A 24 -3.35 12.43 5.49
N ASN A 25 -3.59 13.44 6.33
CA ASN A 25 -4.55 13.34 7.43
C ASN A 25 -5.98 13.12 6.93
N HIS A 26 -6.41 13.82 5.88
CA HIS A 26 -7.72 13.59 5.27
C HIS A 26 -7.84 12.17 4.70
N LEU A 27 -6.79 11.68 4.03
CA LEU A 27 -6.77 10.31 3.53
C LEU A 27 -6.90 9.29 4.67
N ALA A 28 -6.16 9.49 5.76
CA ALA A 28 -6.25 8.63 6.95
C ALA A 28 -7.65 8.66 7.58
N GLN A 29 -8.30 9.83 7.65
CA GLN A 29 -9.67 9.95 8.15
C GLN A 29 -10.67 9.24 7.24
N ALA A 30 -10.56 9.41 5.92
CA ALA A 30 -11.40 8.72 4.96
C ALA A 30 -11.24 7.20 5.08
N ALA A 31 -10.00 6.71 5.18
CA ALA A 31 -9.72 5.29 5.38
C ALA A 31 -10.35 4.79 6.70
N ARG A 32 -10.17 5.50 7.82
CA ARG A 32 -10.76 5.13 9.11
C ARG A 32 -12.29 5.09 9.05
N ALA A 33 -12.93 6.03 8.37
CA ALA A 33 -14.39 6.06 8.23
C ALA A 33 -14.92 4.82 7.49
N VAL A 34 -14.21 4.35 6.47
CA VAL A 34 -14.54 3.09 5.76
C VAL A 34 -14.28 1.88 6.66
N LEU A 35 -13.12 1.82 7.32
CA LEU A 35 -12.71 0.69 8.16
C LEU A 35 -13.61 0.49 9.40
N GLN A 36 -14.22 1.56 9.91
CA GLN A 36 -15.18 1.50 11.01
C GLN A 36 -16.61 1.20 10.56
N ASN A 37 -16.88 1.15 9.24
CA ASN A 37 -18.20 0.88 8.71
C ASN A 37 -18.36 -0.60 8.34
N THR A 38 -18.89 -1.38 9.28
CA THR A 38 -19.11 -2.83 9.12
C THR A 38 -19.90 -3.19 7.85
N ALA A 39 -20.89 -2.38 7.46
CA ALA A 39 -21.69 -2.65 6.27
C ALA A 39 -20.85 -2.49 4.98
N GLN A 40 -20.02 -1.44 4.91
CA GLN A 40 -19.09 -1.26 3.80
C GLN A 40 -18.04 -2.36 3.76
N ILE A 41 -17.50 -2.76 4.92
CA ILE A 41 -16.51 -3.85 5.02
C ILE A 41 -17.09 -5.18 4.53
N ASN A 42 -18.32 -5.52 4.94
CA ASN A 42 -18.99 -6.73 4.47
C ASN A 42 -19.27 -6.69 2.96
N GLN A 43 -19.62 -5.51 2.43
CA GLN A 43 -19.78 -5.32 0.98
C GLN A 43 -18.44 -5.52 0.25
N MET A 44 -17.37 -4.90 0.73
CA MET A 44 -16.01 -5.08 0.18
C MET A 44 -15.59 -6.56 0.17
N LEU A 45 -15.89 -7.29 1.25
CA LEU A 45 -15.61 -8.73 1.33
C LEU A 45 -16.45 -9.53 0.32
N SER A 46 -17.72 -9.18 0.14
CA SER A 46 -18.58 -9.80 -0.86
C SER A 46 -18.07 -9.56 -2.28
N ASP A 47 -17.65 -8.33 -2.58
CA ASP A 47 -17.08 -7.95 -3.88
C ASP A 47 -15.77 -8.69 -4.13
N LEU A 48 -14.92 -8.81 -3.10
CA LEU A 48 -13.66 -9.56 -3.18
C LEU A 48 -13.88 -11.04 -3.44
N ASN A 49 -14.90 -11.66 -2.83
CA ASN A 49 -15.23 -13.06 -3.07
C ASN A 49 -15.78 -13.34 -4.48
N ARG A 50 -16.15 -12.31 -5.24
CA ARG A 50 -16.58 -12.44 -6.65
C ARG A 50 -15.42 -12.33 -7.63
N VAL A 51 -14.24 -11.91 -7.19
CA VAL A 51 -13.05 -11.81 -8.03
C VAL A 51 -12.54 -13.22 -8.34
N ASP A 52 -12.29 -13.48 -9.63
CA ASP A 52 -11.62 -14.70 -10.07
C ASP A 52 -10.11 -14.56 -9.86
N PHE A 53 -9.64 -14.98 -8.68
CA PHE A 53 -8.23 -14.92 -8.32
C PHE A 53 -7.36 -15.89 -9.11
N THR A 54 -7.93 -16.94 -9.72
CA THR A 54 -7.19 -17.83 -10.62
C THR A 54 -6.77 -17.07 -11.89
N ASN A 55 -7.71 -16.34 -12.50
CA ASN A 55 -7.38 -15.51 -13.66
C ASN A 55 -6.45 -14.32 -13.29
N VAL A 56 -6.65 -13.69 -12.12
CA VAL A 56 -5.73 -12.64 -11.63
C VAL A 56 -4.31 -13.18 -11.46
N GLN A 57 -4.18 -14.39 -10.89
CA GLN A 57 -2.89 -15.04 -10.70
C GLN A 57 -2.21 -15.33 -12.05
N GLU A 58 -2.94 -15.88 -13.01
CA GLU A 58 -2.39 -16.12 -14.35
C GLU A 58 -1.83 -14.82 -14.94
N GLN A 59 -2.59 -13.73 -14.93
CA GLN A 59 -2.16 -12.43 -15.45
C GLN A 59 -0.97 -11.84 -14.68
N ALA A 60 -0.99 -11.94 -13.34
CA ALA A 60 0.09 -11.46 -12.49
C ALA A 60 1.39 -12.23 -12.71
N SER A 61 1.33 -13.55 -12.92
CA SER A 61 2.50 -14.39 -13.16
C SER A 61 3.33 -13.91 -14.37
N TRP A 62 2.67 -13.44 -15.44
CA TRP A 62 3.32 -12.91 -16.64
C TRP A 62 4.04 -11.58 -16.40
N VAL A 63 3.54 -10.75 -15.49
CA VAL A 63 4.01 -9.37 -15.29
C VAL A 63 5.05 -9.27 -14.17
N CYS A 64 4.75 -9.85 -13.01
CA CYS A 64 5.60 -9.72 -11.82
C CYS A 64 6.35 -11.01 -11.46
N GLN A 65 6.19 -12.10 -12.22
CA GLN A 65 6.78 -13.42 -11.95
C GLN A 65 6.52 -13.88 -10.51
N CYS A 66 5.38 -13.48 -9.95
CA CYS A 66 5.00 -13.89 -8.60
C CYS A 66 4.69 -15.39 -8.59
N GLY A 67 5.19 -16.09 -7.58
CA GLY A 67 4.83 -17.48 -7.38
C GLY A 67 3.34 -17.62 -7.04
N ASP A 68 2.73 -18.71 -7.52
CA ASP A 68 1.31 -19.03 -7.36
C ASP A 68 0.79 -18.89 -5.91
N SER A 69 1.62 -19.29 -4.95
CA SER A 69 1.29 -19.25 -3.53
C SER A 69 1.24 -17.83 -2.93
N VAL A 70 1.82 -16.82 -3.59
CA VAL A 70 1.85 -15.44 -3.09
C VAL A 70 0.48 -14.79 -3.26
N VAL A 71 -0.13 -14.91 -4.44
CA VAL A 71 -1.44 -14.30 -4.72
C VAL A 71 -2.52 -14.89 -3.81
N GLN A 72 -2.57 -16.21 -3.69
CA GLN A 72 -3.51 -16.91 -2.81
C GLN A 72 -3.32 -16.54 -1.34
N ARG A 73 -2.07 -16.46 -0.87
CA ARG A 73 -1.78 -16.05 0.50
C ARG A 73 -2.21 -14.62 0.77
N LEU A 74 -1.87 -13.68 -0.13
CA LEU A 74 -2.25 -12.28 0.02
C LEU A 74 -3.76 -12.09 -0.01
N GLU A 75 -4.47 -12.81 -0.87
CA GLU A 75 -5.94 -12.83 -0.89
C GLU A 75 -6.50 -13.28 0.46
N GLN A 76 -6.03 -14.43 0.96
CA GLN A 76 -6.52 -15.01 2.21
C GLN A 76 -6.23 -14.08 3.40
N ASP A 77 -5.00 -13.57 3.49
CA ASP A 77 -4.58 -12.67 4.55
C ASP A 77 -5.34 -11.35 4.50
N PHE A 78 -5.60 -10.82 3.30
CA PHE A 78 -6.43 -9.62 3.13
C PHE A 78 -7.86 -9.86 3.60
N LYS A 79 -8.48 -11.00 3.24
CA LYS A 79 -9.83 -11.38 3.69
C LYS A 79 -9.91 -11.46 5.21
N VAL A 80 -8.94 -12.12 5.85
CA VAL A 80 -8.85 -12.21 7.32
C VAL A 80 -8.70 -10.83 7.95
N THR A 81 -7.79 -10.02 7.41
CA THR A 81 -7.52 -8.66 7.91
C THR A 81 -8.77 -7.77 7.81
N LEU A 82 -9.54 -7.92 6.73
CA LEU A 82 -10.78 -7.21 6.47
C LEU A 82 -11.90 -7.63 7.44
N GLN A 83 -12.01 -8.92 7.75
CA GLN A 83 -13.04 -9.45 8.66
C GLN A 83 -12.81 -9.07 10.13
N GLN A 84 -11.55 -8.87 10.54
CA GLN A 84 -11.18 -8.57 11.92
C GLN A 84 -11.48 -7.12 12.36
N GLN A 85 -12.04 -6.28 11.47
CA GLN A 85 -12.27 -4.85 11.73
C GLN A 85 -11.00 -4.11 12.22
N ASN A 86 -9.87 -4.45 11.61
CA ASN A 86 -8.58 -3.90 11.98
C ASN A 86 -8.53 -2.37 11.83
N SER A 87 -7.83 -1.71 12.75
CA SER A 87 -7.56 -0.28 12.69
C SER A 87 -6.66 0.08 11.49
N LEU A 88 -6.63 1.36 11.11
CA LEU A 88 -5.74 1.83 10.04
C LEU A 88 -4.27 1.49 10.31
N GLU A 89 -3.84 1.53 11.57
CA GLU A 89 -2.48 1.20 12.00
C GLU A 89 -2.19 -0.30 11.86
N GLN A 90 -3.17 -1.16 12.16
CA GLN A 90 -3.05 -2.60 11.93
C GLN A 90 -2.99 -2.92 10.43
N TRP A 91 -3.76 -2.21 9.59
CA TRP A 91 -3.65 -2.28 8.13
C TRP A 91 -2.28 -1.83 7.62
N ALA A 92 -1.72 -0.76 8.19
CA ALA A 92 -0.37 -0.32 7.85
C ALA A 92 0.68 -1.38 8.24
N SER A 93 0.52 -2.02 9.39
CA SER A 93 1.39 -3.13 9.81
C SER A 93 1.26 -4.35 8.90
N TRP A 94 0.05 -4.67 8.41
CA TRP A 94 -0.13 -5.76 7.44
C TRP A 94 0.58 -5.44 6.11
N LEU A 95 0.44 -4.21 5.59
CA LEU A 95 1.15 -3.78 4.39
C LEU A 95 2.68 -3.83 4.54
N ASP A 96 3.21 -3.46 5.72
CA ASP A 96 4.64 -3.60 6.02
C ASP A 96 5.10 -5.07 5.96
N GLY A 97 4.28 -6.00 6.47
CA GLY A 97 4.51 -7.43 6.35
C GLY A 97 4.52 -7.92 4.90
N VAL A 98 3.61 -7.42 4.06
CA VAL A 98 3.57 -7.75 2.62
C VAL A 98 4.87 -7.32 1.93
N VAL A 99 5.33 -6.09 2.17
CA VAL A 99 6.57 -5.57 1.60
C VAL A 99 7.78 -6.37 2.10
N THR A 100 7.81 -6.68 3.39
CA THR A 100 8.89 -7.47 4.02
C THR A 100 9.00 -8.84 3.37
N GLU A 101 7.90 -9.59 3.26
CA GLU A 101 7.92 -10.90 2.62
C GLU A 101 8.25 -10.83 1.13
N ALA A 102 7.79 -9.80 0.41
CA ALA A 102 8.12 -9.60 -1.00
C ALA A 102 9.63 -9.32 -1.23
N LEU A 103 10.28 -8.65 -0.29
CA LEU A 103 11.70 -8.27 -0.39
C LEU A 103 12.66 -9.25 0.30
N LYS A 104 12.14 -10.15 1.14
CA LYS A 104 12.89 -11.19 1.87
C LYS A 104 13.91 -11.97 1.02
N PRO A 105 13.64 -12.36 -0.24
CA PRO A 105 14.64 -13.04 -1.08
C PRO A 105 15.91 -12.22 -1.35
N TYR A 106 15.83 -10.89 -1.22
CA TYR A 106 16.93 -9.96 -1.47
C TYR A 106 17.60 -9.43 -0.20
N GLU A 107 17.11 -9.82 0.99
CA GLU A 107 17.60 -9.32 2.28
C GLU A 107 19.09 -9.62 2.48
N GLN A 108 19.55 -10.80 2.05
CA GLN A 108 20.95 -11.22 2.11
C GLN A 108 21.81 -10.65 0.96
N ASN A 109 21.21 -9.88 0.03
CA ASN A 109 21.93 -9.23 -1.07
C ASN A 109 21.70 -7.71 -1.07
N PRO A 110 22.47 -6.95 -0.25
CA PRO A 110 22.32 -5.51 -0.12
C PRO A 110 22.47 -4.73 -1.43
N SER A 111 23.19 -5.28 -2.41
CA SER A 111 23.39 -4.64 -3.71
C SER A 111 22.16 -4.74 -4.63
N ALA A 112 21.36 -5.81 -4.49
CA ALA A 112 20.18 -6.06 -5.31
C ALA A 112 18.90 -5.49 -4.69
N LEU A 113 18.84 -5.34 -3.36
CA LEU A 113 17.66 -4.90 -2.62
C LEU A 113 17.07 -3.56 -3.10
N PRO A 114 17.85 -2.47 -3.33
CA PRO A 114 17.28 -1.21 -3.81
C PRO A 114 16.65 -1.32 -5.20
N LYS A 115 17.18 -2.20 -6.05
CA LYS A 115 16.63 -2.46 -7.38
C LYS A 115 15.32 -3.24 -7.27
N ALA A 116 15.28 -4.28 -6.44
CA ALA A 116 14.08 -5.08 -6.19
C ALA A 116 12.94 -4.22 -5.61
N ALA A 117 13.24 -3.37 -4.63
CA ALA A 117 12.25 -2.45 -4.04
C ALA A 117 11.66 -1.47 -5.05
N LYS A 118 12.48 -0.92 -5.96
CA LYS A 118 11.99 -0.06 -7.05
C LYS A 118 11.06 -0.80 -8.01
N VAL A 119 11.42 -2.03 -8.39
CA VAL A 119 10.58 -2.87 -9.26
C VAL A 119 9.27 -3.23 -8.58
N PHE A 120 9.31 -3.59 -7.29
CA PHE A 120 8.11 -3.84 -6.50
C PHE A 120 7.16 -2.64 -6.51
N LEU A 121 7.66 -1.43 -6.20
CA LEU A 121 6.86 -0.20 -6.20
C LEU A 121 6.31 0.15 -7.60
N LEU A 122 7.09 -0.12 -8.65
CA LEU A 122 6.67 0.12 -10.02
C LEU A 122 5.55 -0.83 -10.45
N ASN A 123 5.65 -2.11 -10.10
CA ASN A 123 4.58 -3.07 -10.35
C ASN A 123 3.33 -2.72 -9.53
N TRP A 124 3.50 -2.33 -8.27
CA TRP A 124 2.40 -1.92 -7.39
C TRP A 124 1.64 -0.69 -7.92
N SER A 125 2.34 0.26 -8.54
CA SER A 125 1.72 1.47 -9.10
C SER A 125 1.07 1.26 -10.46
N PHE A 126 1.44 0.21 -11.21
CA PHE A 126 0.90 -0.10 -12.53
C PHE A 126 -0.49 -0.75 -12.49
N TYR A 127 -0.81 -1.47 -11.40
CA TYR A 127 -2.11 -2.08 -11.17
C TYR A 127 -3.12 -1.12 -10.48
N ARG A 128 -2.97 0.18 -10.70
CA ARG A 128 -3.83 1.22 -10.13
C ARG A 128 -4.96 1.62 -11.07
#